data_AF-F2IH59-F1
#
_entry.id   AF-F2IH59-F1
#
_cell.length_a   1.000
_cell.length_b   1.000
_cell.length_c   1.000
_cell.angle_alpha   90.00
_cell.angle_beta   90.00
_cell.angle_gamma   90.00
#
_symmetry.space_group_name_H-M   'P 1'
#
loop_
_entity.id
_entity.type
_entity.pdbx_description
1 polymer ?
#
loop_
_entity_poly.entity_id
_entity_poly.type
_entity_poly.pdbx_seq_one_letter_code
_entity_poly.pdbx_strand_id
1 'polypeptide(L)'
;MLILDFLIGFLLVNALPHFAFGMTKTRFLGIFGYKPIANIWYAITQFALALVLFHVNHGIETILQNGIFLGAVCTCFLFLIFGKTILKFYQNK
;
A
#
# COMPACT_ATOMS: atom_id res chain seq x y z
N MET A 1 7.92 -19.42 -5.22
CA MET A 1 7.79 -18.36 -6.25
C MET A 1 6.33 -17.97 -6.45
N LEU A 2 5.48 -18.73 -7.17
CA LEU A 2 4.09 -18.32 -7.47
C LEU A 2 3.25 -17.82 -6.27
N ILE A 3 3.27 -18.54 -5.14
CA ILE A 3 2.50 -18.16 -3.94
C ILE A 3 3.05 -16.87 -3.31
N LEU A 4 4.37 -16.69 -3.28
CA LEU A 4 4.99 -15.48 -2.75
C LEU A 4 4.69 -14.29 -3.67
N ASP A 5 4.74 -14.49 -4.99
CA ASP A 5 4.37 -13.47 -5.98
C ASP A 5 2.91 -13.04 -5.84
N PHE A 6 2.01 -14.01 -5.65
CA PHE A 6 0.61 -13.75 -5.36
C PHE A 6 0.45 -12.94 -4.07
N LEU A 7 1.15 -13.32 -2.98
CA LEU A 7 1.07 -12.59 -1.71
C LEU A 7 1.63 -11.17 -1.81
N ILE A 8 2.75 -10.98 -2.52
CA ILE A 8 3.33 -9.66 -2.78
C ILE A 8 2.31 -8.77 -3.50
N GLY A 9 1.74 -9.26 -4.61
CA GLY A 9 0.73 -8.54 -5.36
C GLY A 9 -0.52 -8.25 -4.53
N PHE A 10 -1.02 -9.25 -3.81
CA PHE A 10 -2.18 -9.11 -2.91
C PHE A 10 -1.95 -8.03 -1.86
N LEU A 11 -0.79 -8.03 -1.19
CA LEU A 11 -0.48 -7.05 -0.15
C LEU A 11 -0.36 -5.63 -0.72
N LEU A 12 0.30 -5.45 -1.87
CA LEU A 12 0.41 -4.14 -2.53
C LEU A 12 -0.95 -3.59 -2.96
N VAL A 13 -1.74 -4.42 -3.65
CA VAL A 13 -3.06 -4.02 -4.14
C VAL A 13 -4.01 -3.75 -2.99
N ASN A 14 -3.89 -4.47 -1.86
CA ASN A 14 -4.72 -4.22 -0.68
C ASN A 14 -4.26 -2.99 0.12
N ALA A 15 -2.97 -2.64 0.10
CA ALA A 15 -2.48 -1.44 0.77
C ALA A 15 -3.11 -0.14 0.21
N LEU A 16 -3.31 -0.05 -1.11
CA LEU A 16 -3.88 1.12 -1.77
C LEU A 16 -5.29 1.53 -1.27
N PRO A 17 -6.32 0.66 -1.28
CA PRO A 17 -7.64 1.01 -0.77
C PRO A 17 -7.62 1.31 0.72
N HIS A 18 -6.81 0.61 1.53
CA HIS A 18 -6.69 0.92 2.96
C HIS A 18 -6.02 2.28 3.21
N PHE A 19 -5.04 2.69 2.39
CA PHE A 19 -4.52 4.05 2.41
C PHE A 19 -5.63 5.06 2.09
N ALA A 20 -6.38 4.84 1.00
CA ALA A 20 -7.47 5.72 0.60
C ALA A 20 -8.55 5.82 1.70
N PHE A 21 -9.01 4.70 2.26
CA PHE A 21 -10.00 4.66 3.34
C PHE A 21 -9.52 5.38 4.59
N GLY A 22 -8.26 5.20 4.96
CA GLY A 22 -7.69 5.89 6.11
C GLY A 22 -7.64 7.40 5.92
N MET A 23 -7.31 7.87 4.72
CA MET A 23 -7.24 9.30 4.40
C MET A 23 -8.63 9.95 4.32
N THR A 24 -9.60 9.27 3.70
CA THR A 24 -10.98 9.75 3.55
C THR A 24 -11.81 9.57 4.81
N LYS A 25 -11.22 9.08 5.90
CA LYS A 25 -11.88 8.77 7.18
C LYS A 25 -13.00 7.73 7.05
N THR A 26 -12.96 6.89 6.01
CA THR A 26 -13.88 5.78 5.82
C THR A 26 -13.62 4.68 6.84
N ARG A 27 -14.70 4.20 7.47
CA ARG A 27 -14.65 3.04 8.35
C ARG A 27 -14.76 1.77 7.50
N PHE A 28 -13.70 0.98 7.50
CA PHE A 28 -13.59 -0.25 6.74
C PHE A 28 -12.87 -1.28 7.60
N LEU A 29 -13.26 -2.55 7.50
CA LEU A 29 -12.72 -3.61 8.33
C LEU A 29 -11.35 -4.03 7.81
N GLY A 30 -10.32 -3.83 8.63
CA GLY A 30 -8.99 -4.42 8.44
C GLY A 30 -8.60 -5.29 9.63
N ILE A 31 -7.43 -5.93 9.56
CA ILE A 31 -6.90 -6.77 10.65
C ILE A 31 -6.71 -5.97 11.95
N PHE A 32 -6.50 -4.65 11.85
CA PHE A 32 -6.37 -3.76 13.00
C PHE A 32 -7.69 -3.11 13.44
N GLY A 33 -8.84 -3.59 12.94
CA GLY A 33 -10.18 -3.15 13.34
C GLY A 33 -10.87 -2.22 12.32
N TYR A 34 -11.89 -1.49 12.78
CA TYR A 34 -12.83 -0.74 11.92
C TYR A 34 -12.61 0.79 11.90
N LYS A 35 -11.51 1.28 12.51
CA LYS A 35 -11.22 2.72 12.63
C LYS A 35 -10.42 3.20 11.40
N PRO A 36 -10.62 4.44 10.92
CA PRO A 36 -9.85 4.95 9.78
C PRO A 36 -8.33 4.97 10.01
N ILE A 37 -7.89 5.29 11.23
CA ILE A 37 -6.45 5.22 11.57
C ILE A 37 -5.91 3.78 11.51
N ALA A 38 -6.75 2.78 11.81
CA ALA A 38 -6.38 1.39 11.69
C ALA A 38 -6.18 0.98 10.22
N ASN A 39 -6.94 1.56 9.29
CA ASN A 39 -6.72 1.37 7.85
C ASN A 39 -5.36 1.90 7.40
N ILE A 40 -4.91 3.06 7.91
CA ILE A 40 -3.56 3.57 7.61
C ILE A 40 -2.49 2.61 8.12
N TRP A 41 -2.57 2.19 9.37
CA TRP A 41 -1.61 1.23 9.92
C TRP A 41 -1.61 -0.08 9.16
N TYR A 42 -2.79 -0.57 8.76
CA TYR A 42 -2.91 -1.81 8.03
C TYR A 42 -2.27 -1.71 6.64
N ALA A 43 -2.53 -0.62 5.92
CA ALA A 43 -1.87 -0.34 4.64
C ALA A 43 -0.35 -0.26 4.77
N ILE A 44 0.18 0.43 5.80
CA ILE A 44 1.63 0.51 6.06
C ILE A 44 2.22 -0.88 6.30
N THR A 45 1.57 -1.71 7.12
CA THR A 45 2.02 -3.08 7.38
C THR A 45 2.01 -3.92 6.12
N GLN A 46 0.96 -3.86 5.31
CA GLN A 46 0.88 -4.60 4.05
C GLN A 46 1.97 -4.17 3.07
N PHE A 47 2.17 -2.86 2.94
CA PHE A 47 3.22 -2.31 2.08
C PHE A 47 4.62 -2.76 2.53
N ALA A 48 4.93 -2.66 3.83
CA ALA A 48 6.20 -3.12 4.38
C ALA A 48 6.41 -4.62 4.19
N LEU A 49 5.38 -5.44 4.46
CA LEU A 49 5.43 -6.88 4.24
C LEU A 49 5.65 -7.24 2.78
N ALA A 50 5.01 -6.54 1.84
CA ALA A 50 5.23 -6.76 0.42
C ALA A 50 6.68 -6.48 0.00
N LEU A 51 7.29 -5.39 0.52
CA LEU A 51 8.70 -5.08 0.27
C LEU A 51 9.64 -6.15 0.83
N VAL A 52 9.39 -6.61 2.07
CA VAL A 52 10.19 -7.67 2.70
C VAL A 52 10.06 -8.98 1.93
N LEU A 53 8.83 -9.39 1.57
CA LEU A 53 8.60 -10.61 0.80
C LEU A 53 9.23 -10.53 -0.59
N PHE A 54 9.16 -9.37 -1.25
CA PHE A 54 9.82 -9.17 -2.54
C PHE A 54 11.33 -9.30 -2.41
N HIS A 55 11.95 -8.66 -1.41
CA HIS A 55 13.39 -8.75 -1.17
C HIS A 55 13.83 -10.21 -0.94
N VAL A 56 13.08 -10.97 -0.14
CA VAL A 56 13.40 -12.37 0.15
C VAL A 56 13.20 -13.29 -1.06
N ASN A 57 12.20 -13.02 -1.91
CA ASN A 57 11.88 -13.90 -3.04
C ASN A 57 12.64 -13.57 -4.34
N HIS A 58 12.92 -12.29 -4.59
CA HIS A 58 13.50 -11.81 -5.86
C HIS A 58 14.82 -11.05 -5.71
N GLY A 59 15.23 -10.65 -4.50
CA GLY A 59 16.34 -9.71 -4.30
C GLY A 59 15.91 -8.25 -4.51
N ILE A 60 16.63 -7.30 -3.91
CA ILE A 60 16.28 -5.87 -4.03
C ILE A 60 16.80 -5.27 -5.34
N GLU A 61 17.89 -5.83 -5.85
CA GLU A 61 18.55 -5.46 -7.09
C GLU A 61 17.66 -5.68 -8.33
N THR A 62 16.69 -6.57 -8.25
CA THR A 62 15.75 -6.87 -9.33
C THR A 62 14.55 -5.93 -9.35
N ILE A 63 14.41 -5.01 -8.39
CA ILE A 63 13.25 -4.12 -8.28
C ILE A 63 13.05 -3.27 -9.54
N LEU A 64 14.15 -2.79 -10.14
CA LEU A 64 14.13 -1.98 -11.37
C LEU A 64 13.78 -2.80 -12.62
N GLN A 65 13.90 -4.12 -12.55
CA GLN A 65 13.57 -5.04 -13.64
C GLN A 65 12.09 -5.44 -13.61
N ASN A 66 11.39 -5.21 -12.49
CA ASN A 66 9.98 -5.53 -12.32
C ASN A 66 9.12 -4.26 -12.33
N GLY A 67 8.79 -3.78 -13.54
CA GLY A 67 8.06 -2.52 -13.73
C GLY A 67 6.68 -2.47 -13.06
N ILE A 68 5.97 -3.59 -12.98
CA ILE A 68 4.67 -3.67 -12.30
C ILE A 68 4.85 -3.47 -10.80
N PHE A 69 5.79 -4.19 -10.19
CA PHE A 69 6.07 -4.06 -8.76
C PHE A 69 6.56 -2.65 -8.43
N LEU A 70 7.52 -2.13 -9.20
CA LEU A 70 8.04 -0.77 -9.03
C LEU A 70 6.93 0.28 -9.15
N GLY A 71 6.06 0.16 -10.15
CA GLY A 71 4.90 1.04 -10.32
C GLY A 71 3.98 1.01 -9.10
N ALA A 72 3.61 -0.19 -8.63
CA ALA A 72 2.74 -0.36 -7.47
C ALA A 72 3.36 0.20 -6.18
N VAL A 73 4.66 -0.01 -5.95
CA VAL A 73 5.40 0.54 -4.82
C VAL A 73 5.43 2.07 -4.89
N CYS A 74 5.74 2.64 -6.05
CA CYS A 74 5.72 4.09 -6.28
C CYS A 74 4.33 4.67 -6.02
N THR A 75 3.26 4.05 -6.50
CA THR A 75 1.89 4.52 -6.25
C THR A 75 1.54 4.48 -4.75
N CYS A 76 1.88 3.39 -4.04
CA CYS A 76 1.69 3.30 -2.59
C CYS A 76 2.44 4.42 -1.86
N PHE A 77 3.69 4.65 -2.24
CA PHE A 77 4.54 5.69 -1.65
C PHE A 77 3.99 7.10 -1.89
N LEU A 78 3.53 7.38 -3.12
CA LEU A 78 2.88 8.65 -3.45
C LEU A 78 1.59 8.86 -2.65
N PHE A 79 0.76 7.82 -2.47
CA PHE A 79 -0.42 7.91 -1.62
C PHE A 79 -0.04 8.20 -0.16
N LEU A 80 0.97 7.51 0.37
CA LEU A 80 1.44 7.70 1.74
C LEU A 80 1.88 9.15 2.00
N ILE A 81 2.60 9.78 1.06
CA ILE A 81 3.12 11.14 1.21
C ILE A 81 2.08 12.20 0.83
N PHE A 82 1.49 12.08 -0.35
CA PHE A 82 0.68 13.15 -0.95
C PHE A 82 -0.82 12.96 -0.78
N GLY A 83 -1.30 11.78 -0.40
CA GLY A 83 -2.73 11.49 -0.40
C GLY A 83 -3.56 12.43 0.49
N LYS A 84 -3.03 12.83 1.66
CA LYS A 84 -3.66 13.86 2.50
C LYS A 84 -3.70 15.23 1.83
N THR A 85 -2.61 15.63 1.16
CA THR A 85 -2.52 16.91 0.46
C THR A 85 -3.49 16.98 -0.71
N ILE A 86 -3.55 15.91 -1.50
CA ILE A 86 -4.48 15.78 -2.62
C ILE A 86 -5.93 15.86 -2.11
N LEU A 87 -6.27 15.10 -1.06
CA LEU A 87 -7.61 15.13 -0.49
C LEU A 87 -7.99 16.54 -0.01
N LYS A 88 -7.08 17.23 0.68
CA LYS A 88 -7.32 18.60 1.14
C LYS A 88 -7.50 19.59 -0.02
N PHE A 89 -6.75 19.44 -1.10
CA PHE A 89 -6.89 20.26 -2.30
C PHE A 89 -8.30 20.13 -2.91
N TYR A 90 -8.83 18.92 -3.00
CA TYR A 90 -10.18 18.67 -3.53
C TYR A 90 -11.30 19.06 -2.57
N GLN A 91 -11.10 18.97 -1.25
CA GLN A 91 -12.09 19.41 -0.26
C GLN A 91 -12.26 20.93 -0.19
N ASN A 92 -11.25 21.68 -0.65
CA ASN A 92 -11.26 23.14 -0.67
C ASN A 92 -11.77 23.72 -2.00
N LYS A 93 -12.18 22.87 -2.95
CA LYS A 93 -12.89 23.27 -4.17
C LYS A 93 -14.38 22.99 -4.01
#